data_AF-A0A523GQZ0-F1
#
_entry.id   AF-A0A523GQZ0-F1
#
_cell.length_a   1.000
_cell.length_b   1.000
_cell.length_c   1.000
_cell.angle_alpha   90.00
_cell.angle_beta   90.00
_cell.angle_gamma   90.00
#
_symmetry.space_group_name_H-M   'P 1'
#
loop_
_entity.id
_entity.type
_entity.pdbx_description
1 polymer ?
#
loop_
_entity_poly.entity_id
_entity_poly.type
_entity_poly.pdbx_seq_one_letter_code
_entity_poly.pdbx_strand_id
1 'polypeptide(L)'
;MIIKIVNRSDHALPHYETEASAGMDLRANIEEPIVLKSLERAIVKTGLFIELPIGYEAQVRPRSGLAVKNGITVLNSPGTIDADYRGEIGVILVNLSNEDFTVKNGDRVAQLIITKHERAIWDETVELTETERGADGFGSTGVK
;
A
#
# COMPACT_ATOMS: atom_id res chain seq x y z
N MET A 1 -6.41 8.66 17.23
CA MET A 1 -5.00 8.23 17.06
C MET A 1 -4.22 9.39 16.48
N ILE A 2 -2.98 9.62 16.91
CA ILE A 2 -2.09 10.65 16.38
C ILE A 2 -0.80 9.97 15.92
N ILE A 3 -0.36 10.26 14.69
CA ILE A 3 0.85 9.71 14.07
C ILE A 3 1.83 10.86 13.90
N LYS A 4 3.09 10.67 14.32
CA LYS A 4 4.13 11.67 14.02
C LYS A 4 4.58 11.47 12.58
N ILE A 5 4.74 12.56 11.86
CA ILE A 5 5.15 12.57 10.47
C ILE A 5 6.23 13.64 10.25
N VAL A 6 7.27 13.29 9.52
CA VAL A 6 8.24 14.23 8.93
C VAL A 6 7.97 14.28 7.44
N ASN A 7 7.76 15.48 6.91
CA ASN A 7 7.59 15.73 5.49
C ASN A 7 8.81 16.48 4.96
N ARG A 8 9.53 15.85 4.01
CA ARG A 8 10.66 16.43 3.28
C ARG A 8 10.34 16.64 1.80
N SER A 9 9.08 16.55 1.42
CA SER A 9 8.60 16.90 0.08
C SER A 9 8.10 18.35 0.05
N ASP A 10 7.93 18.88 -1.15
CA ASP A 10 7.27 20.18 -1.39
C ASP A 10 5.73 20.08 -1.40
N HIS A 11 5.18 18.89 -1.10
CA HIS A 11 3.74 18.63 -1.16
C HIS A 11 3.10 18.75 0.22
N ALA A 12 1.82 19.11 0.25
CA ALA A 12 1.02 19.10 1.48
C ALA A 12 0.97 17.68 2.08
N LEU A 13 0.76 17.61 3.41
CA LEU A 13 0.55 16.33 4.09
C LEU A 13 -0.64 15.58 3.47
N PRO A 14 -0.58 14.23 3.41
CA PRO A 14 -1.73 13.42 3.07
C PRO A 14 -2.90 13.72 4.01
N HIS A 15 -4.11 13.77 3.45
CA HIS A 15 -5.34 13.98 4.21
C HIS A 15 -6.45 13.10 3.65
N TYR A 16 -7.49 12.90 4.46
CA TYR A 16 -8.69 12.19 4.01
C TYR A 16 -9.53 13.13 3.15
N GLU A 17 -9.73 12.75 1.89
CA GLU A 17 -10.47 13.57 0.91
C GLU A 17 -11.96 13.75 1.28
N THR A 18 -12.53 12.79 2.01
CA THR A 18 -13.91 12.85 2.51
C THR A 18 -13.96 12.32 3.93
N GLU A 19 -15.03 12.65 4.66
CA GLU A 19 -15.25 12.17 6.03
C GLU A 19 -15.26 10.64 6.15
N ALA A 20 -15.71 9.93 5.10
CA ALA A 20 -15.79 8.48 5.05
C ALA A 20 -14.61 7.80 4.35
N SER A 21 -13.59 8.55 3.92
CA SER A 21 -12.43 8.00 3.23
C SER A 21 -11.61 7.11 4.17
N ALA A 22 -11.30 5.89 3.73
CA ALA A 22 -10.47 4.95 4.50
C ALA A 22 -8.97 5.26 4.41
N GLY A 23 -8.53 5.94 3.34
CA GLY A 23 -7.12 6.20 3.06
C GLY A 23 -6.84 7.64 2.63
N MET A 24 -5.56 7.98 2.63
CA MET A 24 -5.02 9.29 2.26
C MET A 24 -4.13 9.15 1.03
N ASP A 25 -4.31 9.99 0.02
CA ASP A 25 -3.52 9.93 -1.21
C ASP A 25 -2.03 10.24 -0.93
N LEU A 26 -1.13 9.39 -1.43
CA LEU A 26 0.33 9.59 -1.41
C LEU A 26 0.77 10.21 -2.73
N ARG A 27 1.60 11.26 -2.64
CA ARG A 27 2.15 11.94 -3.81
C ARG A 27 3.58 11.52 -4.08
N ALA A 28 3.93 11.45 -5.35
CA ALA A 28 5.31 11.27 -5.79
C ALA A 28 6.14 12.51 -5.41
N ASN A 29 7.29 12.29 -4.79
CA ASN A 29 8.31 13.29 -4.52
C ASN A 29 9.61 12.86 -5.24
N ILE A 30 9.73 13.25 -6.49
CA ILE A 30 10.80 12.83 -7.41
C ILE A 30 11.35 14.06 -8.14
N GLU A 31 12.66 14.10 -8.40
CA GLU A 31 13.29 15.21 -9.11
C GLU A 31 12.97 15.16 -10.61
N GLU A 32 13.10 13.98 -11.21
CA GLU A 32 12.85 13.74 -12.63
C GLU A 32 11.67 12.77 -12.84
N PRO A 33 10.89 12.91 -13.94
CA PRO A 33 9.82 11.97 -14.26
C PRO A 33 10.33 10.53 -14.43
N ILE A 34 9.58 9.57 -13.90
CA ILE A 34 9.87 8.14 -14.07
C ILE A 34 8.93 7.59 -15.13
N VAL A 35 9.48 7.05 -16.22
CA VAL A 35 8.70 6.31 -17.22
C VAL A 35 8.71 4.83 -16.86
N LEU A 36 7.54 4.25 -16.71
CA LEU A 36 7.33 2.82 -16.54
C LEU A 36 6.83 2.23 -17.86
N LYS A 37 7.67 1.48 -18.55
CA LYS A 37 7.21 0.68 -19.71
C LYS A 37 6.40 -0.52 -19.24
N SER A 38 5.78 -1.22 -20.19
CA SER A 38 5.10 -2.48 -19.90
C SER A 38 5.98 -3.43 -19.08
N LEU A 39 5.43 -3.92 -17.97
CA LEU A 39 6.05 -4.83 -16.99
C LEU A 39 7.26 -4.26 -16.22
N GLU A 40 7.61 -2.99 -16.42
CA GLU A 40 8.61 -2.31 -15.61
C GLU A 40 8.04 -1.92 -14.25
N ARG A 41 8.97 -1.73 -13.31
CA ARG A 41 8.70 -1.40 -11.90
C ARG A 41 9.71 -0.42 -11.38
N ALA A 42 9.26 0.50 -10.54
CA ALA A 42 10.12 1.47 -9.88
C ALA A 42 9.62 1.76 -8.46
N ILE A 43 10.55 2.18 -7.60
CA ILE A 43 10.22 2.73 -6.29
C ILE A 43 10.01 4.22 -6.45
N VAL A 44 8.78 4.68 -6.29
CA VAL A 44 8.43 6.11 -6.27
C VAL A 44 8.52 6.61 -4.84
N LYS A 45 9.42 7.56 -4.61
CA LYS A 45 9.63 8.21 -3.32
C LYS A 45 8.50 9.19 -3.00
N THR A 46 8.24 9.42 -1.71
CA THR A 46 7.14 10.29 -1.24
C THR A 46 7.63 11.47 -0.42
N GLY A 47 8.88 11.45 0.07
CA GLY A 47 9.39 12.43 1.03
C GLY A 47 8.77 12.34 2.42
N LEU A 48 7.96 11.30 2.69
CA LEU A 48 7.26 11.14 3.97
C LEU A 48 7.92 10.07 4.83
N PHE A 49 8.00 10.35 6.13
CA PHE A 49 8.54 9.47 7.15
C PHE A 49 7.57 9.48 8.32
N ILE A 50 7.16 8.32 8.82
CA ILE A 50 6.14 8.22 9.87
C ILE A 50 6.64 7.43 11.07
N GLU A 51 6.01 7.69 12.21
CA GLU A 51 6.16 6.89 13.43
C GLU A 51 4.78 6.43 13.86
N LEU A 52 4.52 5.12 13.68
CA LEU A 52 3.28 4.50 14.08
C LEU A 52 3.38 3.95 15.51
N PRO A 53 2.26 3.95 16.26
CA PRO A 53 2.19 3.22 17.53
C PRO A 53 2.25 1.70 17.31
N ILE A 54 2.82 0.97 18.28
CA ILE A 54 2.81 -0.50 18.30
C ILE A 54 1.36 -1.00 18.22
N GLY A 55 1.13 -2.06 17.43
CA GLY A 55 -0.20 -2.62 17.16
C GLY A 55 -0.89 -2.00 15.93
N TYR A 56 -0.22 -1.09 15.22
CA TYR A 56 -0.67 -0.53 13.96
C TYR A 56 0.36 -0.73 12.86
N GLU A 57 -0.12 -0.88 11.64
CA GLU A 57 0.67 -0.79 10.41
C GLU A 57 0.06 0.29 9.51
N ALA A 58 0.86 0.81 8.58
CA ALA A 58 0.32 1.56 7.45
C ALA A 58 0.40 0.71 6.19
N GLN A 59 -0.68 0.69 5.42
CA GLN A 59 -0.80 -0.09 4.20
C GLN A 59 -0.83 0.83 2.99
N VAL A 60 0.16 0.69 2.12
CA VAL A 60 0.21 1.35 0.81
C VAL A 60 -0.62 0.52 -0.17
N ARG A 61 -1.71 1.10 -0.67
CA ARG A 61 -2.67 0.44 -1.58
C ARG A 61 -2.77 1.18 -2.92
N PRO A 62 -3.11 0.47 -4.01
CA PRO A 62 -3.37 1.06 -5.33
C PRO A 62 -4.55 2.03 -5.28
N ARG A 63 -4.54 3.00 -6.19
CA ARG A 63 -5.70 3.86 -6.47
C ARG A 63 -6.48 3.25 -7.63
N SER A 64 -7.78 3.04 -7.46
CA SER A 64 -8.63 2.36 -8.47
C SER A 64 -8.57 3.03 -9.84
N GLY A 65 -8.52 4.37 -9.88
CA GLY A 65 -8.39 5.14 -11.11
C GLY A 65 -7.13 4.82 -11.91
N LEU A 66 -5.98 4.68 -11.25
CA LEU A 66 -4.72 4.31 -11.90
C LEU A 66 -4.72 2.85 -12.36
N ALA A 67 -5.31 1.96 -11.56
CA ALA A 67 -5.42 0.55 -11.89
C ALA A 67 -6.26 0.33 -13.16
N VAL A 68 -7.46 0.90 -13.23
CA VAL A 68 -8.38 0.66 -14.35
C VAL A 68 -8.01 1.44 -15.62
N LYS A 69 -7.49 2.66 -15.50
CA LYS A 69 -7.22 3.53 -16.66
C LYS A 69 -5.83 3.34 -17.25
N ASN A 70 -4.85 2.97 -16.43
CA ASN A 70 -3.44 2.95 -16.82
C ASN A 70 -2.77 1.59 -16.54
N GLY A 71 -3.46 0.62 -15.97
CA GLY A 71 -2.87 -0.66 -15.58
C GLY A 71 -1.78 -0.53 -14.50
N ILE A 72 -1.79 0.55 -13.73
CA ILE A 72 -0.79 0.81 -12.70
C ILE A 72 -1.28 0.32 -11.36
N THR A 73 -0.45 -0.49 -10.71
CA THR A 73 -0.71 -0.99 -9.36
C THR A 73 0.53 -0.90 -8.48
N VAL A 74 0.32 -1.09 -7.18
CA VAL A 74 1.40 -1.25 -6.21
C VAL A 74 1.78 -2.73 -6.21
N LEU A 75 3.01 -3.04 -6.62
CA LEU A 75 3.48 -4.41 -6.88
C LEU A 75 3.38 -5.30 -5.63
N ASN A 76 3.71 -4.76 -4.47
CA ASN A 76 3.63 -5.45 -3.18
C ASN A 76 2.32 -5.19 -2.43
N SER A 77 1.22 -4.86 -3.13
CA SER A 77 -0.02 -4.47 -2.46
C SER A 77 -0.66 -5.61 -1.65
N PRO A 78 -1.18 -5.31 -0.43
CA PRO A 78 -0.94 -4.09 0.33
C PRO A 78 0.52 -4.02 0.82
N GLY A 79 1.19 -2.89 0.57
CA GLY A 79 2.56 -2.68 1.03
C GLY A 79 2.58 -2.32 2.51
N THR A 80 3.20 -3.14 3.35
CA THR A 80 3.26 -2.91 4.81
C THR A 80 4.37 -1.94 5.20
N ILE A 81 4.03 -0.98 6.05
CA ILE A 81 4.95 -0.10 6.77
C ILE A 81 4.81 -0.42 8.26
N ASP A 82 5.88 -0.97 8.84
CA ASP A 82 5.93 -1.40 10.24
C ASP A 82 6.03 -0.24 11.23
N ALA A 83 5.64 -0.48 12.47
CA ALA A 83 5.62 0.55 13.51
C ALA A 83 7.01 1.04 13.96
N ASP A 84 8.04 0.25 13.76
CA ASP A 84 9.44 0.60 14.02
C ASP A 84 10.17 1.15 12.78
N TYR A 85 9.52 1.18 11.62
CA TYR A 85 10.09 1.77 10.42
C TYR A 85 10.20 3.30 10.57
N ARG A 86 11.38 3.86 10.30
CA ARG A 86 11.65 5.31 10.28
C ARG A 86 12.27 5.78 8.97
N GLY A 87 12.32 4.89 7.98
CA GLY A 87 12.75 5.25 6.65
C GLY A 87 11.67 6.00 5.88
N GLU A 88 12.01 6.35 4.64
CA GLU A 88 11.09 7.04 3.75
C GLU A 88 10.06 6.06 3.18
N ILE A 89 8.77 6.43 3.22
CA ILE A 89 7.72 5.67 2.56
C ILE A 89 7.98 5.68 1.04
N GLY A 90 8.19 4.50 0.48
CA GLY A 90 8.31 4.26 -0.95
C GLY A 90 7.10 3.51 -1.49
N VAL A 91 6.67 3.86 -2.69
CA VAL A 91 5.59 3.17 -3.42
C VAL A 91 6.21 2.35 -4.54
N ILE A 92 6.13 1.02 -4.46
CA ILE A 92 6.64 0.14 -5.51
C ILE A 92 5.57 0.03 -6.60
N LEU A 93 5.66 0.85 -7.64
CA LEU A 93 4.73 0.79 -8.76
C LEU A 93 5.18 -0.25 -9.79
N VAL A 94 4.21 -0.90 -10.42
CA VAL A 94 4.40 -1.74 -11.62
C VAL A 94 3.38 -1.34 -12.67
N ASN A 95 3.81 -1.32 -13.93
CA ASN A 95 2.92 -1.13 -15.08
C ASN A 95 2.53 -2.49 -15.67
N LEU A 96 1.26 -2.85 -15.55
CA LEU A 96 0.69 -4.08 -16.11
C LEU A 96 -0.06 -3.85 -17.43
N SER A 97 0.00 -2.63 -17.98
CA SER A 97 -0.54 -2.32 -19.29
C SER A 97 0.51 -2.49 -20.40
N ASN A 98 0.09 -2.29 -21.65
CA ASN A 98 0.98 -2.27 -22.81
C ASN A 98 1.38 -0.84 -23.22
N GLU A 99 0.93 0.17 -22.48
CA GLU A 99 1.21 1.58 -22.74
C GLU A 99 2.21 2.12 -21.73
N ASP A 100 3.11 3.00 -22.16
CA ASP A 100 4.04 3.65 -21.25
C ASP A 100 3.30 4.57 -20.27
N PHE A 101 3.70 4.55 -19.01
CA PHE A 101 3.14 5.43 -17.99
C PHE A 101 4.22 6.31 -17.37
N THR A 102 4.05 7.63 -17.43
CA THR A 102 4.97 8.58 -16.82
C THR A 102 4.44 9.05 -15.47
N VAL A 103 5.19 8.77 -14.41
CA VAL A 103 5.00 9.36 -13.08
C VAL A 103 5.70 10.71 -13.03
N LYS A 104 4.98 11.77 -12.64
CA LYS A 104 5.54 13.11 -12.44
C LYS A 104 5.55 13.47 -10.96
N ASN A 105 6.42 14.42 -10.59
CA ASN A 105 6.41 14.98 -9.25
C ASN A 105 5.01 15.52 -8.89
N GLY A 106 4.52 15.20 -7.69
CA GLY A 106 3.21 15.61 -7.19
C GLY A 106 2.03 14.73 -7.62
N ASP A 107 2.22 13.78 -8.53
CA ASP A 107 1.17 12.83 -8.92
C ASP A 107 0.74 11.98 -7.72
N ARG A 108 -0.57 11.76 -7.61
CA ARG A 108 -1.15 10.89 -6.57
C ARG A 108 -1.04 9.43 -7.02
N VAL A 109 -0.05 8.71 -6.51
CA VAL A 109 0.40 7.41 -7.02
C VAL A 109 -0.14 6.20 -6.26
N ALA A 110 -0.46 6.37 -4.98
CA ALA A 110 -1.02 5.34 -4.11
C ALA A 110 -1.89 5.98 -3.02
N GLN A 111 -2.49 5.18 -2.16
CA GLN A 111 -3.16 5.63 -0.96
C GLN A 111 -2.64 4.89 0.27
N LEU A 112 -2.59 5.57 1.41
CA LEU A 112 -2.15 5.04 2.69
C LEU A 112 -3.36 4.79 3.59
N ILE A 113 -3.52 3.57 4.11
CA ILE A 113 -4.53 3.21 5.11
C ILE A 113 -3.83 2.82 6.40
N ILE A 114 -4.26 3.36 7.54
CA ILE A 114 -3.75 2.93 8.84
C ILE A 114 -4.64 1.83 9.40
N THR A 115 -4.04 0.69 9.73
CA THR A 115 -4.77 -0.51 10.14
C THR A 115 -4.23 -1.05 11.46
N LYS A 116 -5.11 -1.44 12.37
CA LYS A 116 -4.74 -2.16 13.59
C LYS A 116 -4.45 -3.62 13.23
N HIS A 117 -3.38 -4.18 13.77
CA HIS A 117 -3.06 -5.59 13.65
C HIS A 117 -2.81 -6.20 15.04
N GLU A 118 -2.93 -7.52 15.13
CA GLU A 118 -2.63 -8.28 16.34
C GLU A 118 -1.28 -8.97 16.19
N ARG A 119 -0.58 -9.19 17.31
CA ARG A 119 0.65 -9.99 17.36
C ARG A 119 0.31 -11.36 17.92
N ALA A 120 0.35 -12.38 17.07
CA ALA A 120 0.11 -13.75 17.47
C ALA A 120 1.27 -14.31 18.31
N ILE A 121 0.95 -15.25 19.18
CA ILE A 121 1.89 -16.15 19.85
C ILE A 121 1.55 -17.55 19.34
N TRP A 122 2.56 -18.28 18.88
CA TRP A 122 2.37 -19.64 18.38
C TRP A 122 2.19 -20.63 19.54
N ASP A 123 1.22 -21.52 19.39
CA ASP A 123 1.00 -22.70 20.26
C ASP A 123 1.06 -23.94 19.36
N GLU A 124 2.20 -24.65 19.40
CA GLU A 124 2.46 -25.78 18.52
C GLU A 124 1.70 -27.02 19.00
N THR A 125 0.92 -27.64 18.11
CA THR A 125 0.04 -28.79 18.43
C THR A 125 0.12 -29.86 17.35
N VAL A 126 -0.22 -31.11 17.71
CA VAL A 126 -0.28 -32.25 16.79
C VAL A 126 -1.62 -32.37 16.05
N GLU A 127 -2.65 -31.68 16.53
CA GLU A 127 -4.00 -31.72 15.95
C GLU A 127 -4.72 -30.37 16.05
N LEU A 128 -5.62 -30.11 15.09
CA LEU A 128 -6.53 -28.97 15.05
C LEU A 128 -7.97 -29.46 15.22
N THR A 129 -8.86 -28.58 15.71
CA THR A 129 -10.29 -28.89 15.79
C THR A 129 -10.95 -28.93 14.41
N GLU A 130 -11.94 -29.79 14.26
CA GLU A 130 -12.74 -29.88 13.03
C GLU A 130 -13.65 -28.65 12.89
N THR A 131 -13.84 -28.19 11.66
CA THR A 131 -14.78 -27.13 11.30
C THR A 131 -15.57 -27.54 10.06
N GLU A 132 -16.73 -26.92 9.81
CA GLU A 132 -17.52 -27.18 8.59
C GLU A 132 -16.72 -26.96 7.29
N ARG A 133 -15.74 -26.06 7.31
CA ARG A 133 -14.86 -25.80 6.15
C ARG A 133 -13.69 -26.78 6.05
N GLY A 134 -13.22 -27.34 7.16
CA GLY A 134 -12.09 -28.27 7.17
C GLY A 134 -10.88 -27.78 6.37
N ALA A 135 -10.38 -28.63 5.47
CA ALA A 135 -9.24 -28.35 4.59
C ALA A 135 -9.61 -27.65 3.27
N ASP A 136 -10.87 -27.29 3.05
CA ASP A 136 -11.36 -26.77 1.77
C ASP A 136 -10.93 -25.31 1.52
N GLY A 137 -10.15 -25.09 0.47
CA GLY A 137 -9.63 -23.78 0.04
C GLY A 137 -9.63 -23.59 -1.48
N PHE A 138 -9.09 -22.47 -1.96
CA PHE A 138 -8.88 -22.19 -3.40
C PHE A 138 -10.12 -22.29 -4.31
N GLY A 139 -11.25 -21.70 -3.90
CA GLY A 139 -12.49 -21.73 -4.69
C GLY A 139 -13.40 -22.92 -4.39
N SER A 140 -13.16 -23.63 -3.30
CA SER A 140 -13.99 -24.75 -2.81
C SER A 140 -15.47 -24.44 -2.59
N THR A 141 -15.86 -23.16 -2.51
CA THR A 141 -17.26 -22.72 -2.37
C THR A 141 -17.95 -22.35 -3.69
N GLY A 142 -17.29 -22.48 -4.85
CA GLY A 142 -17.90 -22.06 -6.12
C GLY A 142 -17.25 -22.57 -7.40
N VAL A 143 -18.00 -23.41 -8.12
CA VAL A 143 -18.02 -23.41 -9.60
C VAL A 143 -19.50 -23.31 -10.02
N LYS A 144 -19.94 -22.12 -10.39
CA LYS A 144 -21.07 -21.89 -11.31
C LYS A 144 -20.74 -20.70 -12.20
#